data_AF-A0A519HET4-F1
#
_entry.id   AF-A0A519HET4-F1
#
_cell.length_a   1.000
_cell.length_b   1.000
_cell.length_c   1.000
_cell.angle_alpha   90.00
_cell.angle_beta   90.00
_cell.angle_gamma   90.00
#
_symmetry.space_group_name_H-M   'P 1'
#
loop_
_entity.id
_entity.type
_entity.pdbx_description
1 polymer ?
#
loop_
_entity_poly.entity_id
_entity_poly.type
_entity_poly.pdbx_seq_one_letter_code
_entity_poly.pdbx_strand_id
1 'polypeptide(L)'
;MTSDLQALRDGYRARKAELFAAIGASGNSTRGVRRSLQQLAQLADGVLRRLWADAGFGKPFALVAVGGFGRGELFPHSDIDVLVLLPSGHSPDAEPELKARIESFIGACWDAGMEIGSSVRTLEDCLAEA
;
A
#
# COMPACT_ATOMS: atom_id res chain seq x y z
N MET A 1 2.24 -14.20 -15.05
CA MET A 1 1.82 -13.07 -14.20
C MET A 1 0.61 -13.42 -13.32
N THR A 2 -0.52 -13.88 -13.86
CA THR A 2 -1.74 -14.17 -13.07
C THR A 2 -1.54 -15.18 -11.93
N SER A 3 -0.78 -16.26 -12.16
CA SER A 3 -0.49 -17.26 -11.12
C SER A 3 0.38 -16.71 -9.97
N ASP A 4 1.24 -15.73 -10.25
CA ASP A 4 2.10 -15.11 -9.23
C ASP A 4 1.28 -14.16 -8.35
N LEU A 5 0.39 -13.36 -8.97
CA LEU A 5 -0.52 -12.47 -8.26
C LEU A 5 -1.52 -13.24 -7.38
N GLN A 6 -1.98 -14.40 -7.85
CA GLN A 6 -2.84 -15.28 -7.06
C GLN A 6 -2.12 -15.84 -5.84
N ALA A 7 -0.89 -16.31 -5.99
CA ALA A 7 -0.07 -16.76 -4.86
C ALA A 7 0.19 -15.62 -3.86
N LEU A 8 0.47 -14.41 -4.36
CA LEU A 8 0.65 -13.22 -3.53
C LEU A 8 -0.61 -12.87 -2.74
N ARG A 9 -1.79 -12.91 -3.39
CA ARG A 9 -3.10 -12.70 -2.75
C ARG A 9 -3.35 -13.71 -1.64
N ASP A 10 -3.17 -14.99 -1.93
CA ASP A 10 -3.45 -16.06 -0.98
C ASP A 10 -2.51 -15.98 0.22
N GLY A 11 -1.21 -15.72 -0.03
CA GLY A 11 -0.21 -15.49 1.00
C GLY A 11 -0.53 -14.27 1.87
N TYR A 12 -0.89 -13.14 1.25
CA TYR A 12 -1.26 -11.92 1.97
C TYR A 12 -2.49 -12.16 2.88
N ARG A 13 -3.54 -12.79 2.35
CA ARG A 13 -4.77 -13.08 3.11
C ARG A 13 -4.51 -14.02 4.28
N ALA A 14 -3.74 -15.09 4.08
CA ALA A 14 -3.40 -16.04 5.13
C ALA A 14 -2.64 -15.34 6.29
N ARG A 15 -1.60 -14.57 5.95
CA ARG A 15 -0.80 -13.84 6.95
C ARG A 15 -1.59 -12.73 7.63
N LYS A 16 -2.48 -12.03 6.91
CA LYS A 16 -3.39 -11.02 7.48
C LYS A 16 -4.35 -11.67 8.50
N ALA A 17 -4.92 -12.83 8.17
CA ALA A 17 -5.80 -13.57 9.08
C ALA A 17 -5.08 -14.02 10.37
N GLU A 18 -3.84 -14.51 10.27
CA GLU A 18 -3.02 -14.87 11.43
C GLU A 18 -2.77 -13.66 12.35
N LEU A 19 -2.45 -12.50 11.77
CA LEU A 19 -2.24 -11.26 12.53
C LEU A 19 -3.53 -10.77 13.20
N PHE A 20 -4.68 -10.89 12.52
CA PHE A 20 -5.98 -10.53 13.10
C PHE A 20 -6.30 -11.42 14.31
N ALA A 21 -6.07 -12.73 14.20
CA ALA A 21 -6.22 -13.66 15.31
C ALA A 21 -5.28 -13.31 16.48
N ALA A 22 -4.03 -12.92 16.19
CA ALA A 22 -3.08 -12.49 17.21
C ALA A 22 -3.50 -11.20 17.93
N ILE A 23 -4.12 -10.25 17.23
CA ILE A 23 -4.70 -9.04 17.84
C ILE A 23 -5.81 -9.42 18.81
N GLY A 24 -6.75 -10.27 18.39
CA GLY A 24 -7.84 -10.75 19.26
C GLY A 24 -7.35 -11.54 20.48
N ALA A 25 -6.31 -12.34 20.32
CA ALA A 25 -5.72 -13.14 21.41
C ALA A 25 -4.83 -12.34 22.38
N SER A 26 -4.45 -11.09 22.04
CA SER A 26 -3.55 -10.27 22.85
C SER A 26 -4.16 -9.76 24.17
N GLY A 27 -5.48 -9.94 24.37
CA GLY A 27 -6.19 -9.44 25.55
C GLY A 27 -6.02 -7.92 25.73
N ASN A 28 -5.86 -7.45 26.98
CA ASN A 28 -5.65 -6.03 27.29
C ASN A 28 -4.19 -5.55 27.14
N SER A 29 -3.30 -6.34 26.51
CA SER A 29 -1.89 -5.96 26.35
C SER A 29 -1.72 -4.93 25.24
N THR A 30 -1.63 -3.64 25.60
CA THR A 30 -1.35 -2.56 24.63
C THR A 30 -0.08 -2.81 23.82
N ARG A 31 0.96 -3.38 24.44
CA ARG A 31 2.22 -3.70 23.75
C ARG A 31 2.06 -4.83 22.74
N GLY A 32 1.27 -5.86 23.06
CA GLY A 32 0.97 -6.97 22.15
C GLY A 32 0.20 -6.48 20.93
N VAL A 33 -0.85 -5.70 21.16
CA VAL A 33 -1.65 -5.09 20.08
C VAL A 33 -0.78 -4.23 19.18
N ARG A 34 0.00 -3.27 19.73
CA ARG A 34 0.87 -2.40 18.92
C ARG A 34 1.86 -3.18 18.06
N ARG A 35 2.44 -4.25 18.59
CA ARG A 35 3.34 -5.12 17.82
C ARG A 35 2.61 -5.74 16.63
N SER A 36 1.42 -6.30 16.84
CA SER A 36 0.64 -6.93 15.77
C SER A 36 0.19 -5.91 14.71
N LEU A 37 -0.18 -4.69 15.10
CA LEU A 37 -0.49 -3.59 14.16
C LEU A 37 0.74 -3.22 13.31
N GLN A 38 1.92 -3.14 13.92
CA GLN A 38 3.16 -2.88 13.21
C GLN A 38 3.52 -4.01 12.23
N GLN A 39 3.30 -5.27 12.63
CA GLN A 39 3.49 -6.43 11.75
C GLN A 39 2.51 -6.43 10.57
N LEU A 40 1.27 -5.98 10.80
CA LEU A 40 0.29 -5.82 9.73
C LEU A 40 0.71 -4.73 8.74
N ALA A 41 1.19 -3.59 9.22
CA ALA A 41 1.76 -2.55 8.37
C ALA A 41 2.98 -3.07 7.57
N GLN A 42 3.90 -3.79 8.20
CA GLN A 42 5.06 -4.38 7.51
C GLN A 42 4.67 -5.40 6.44
N LEU A 43 3.64 -6.21 6.70
CA LEU A 43 3.09 -7.13 5.70
C LEU A 43 2.55 -6.38 4.48
N ALA A 44 1.77 -5.33 4.69
CA ALA A 44 1.25 -4.48 3.62
C ALA A 44 2.38 -3.79 2.82
N ASP A 45 3.36 -3.20 3.51
CA ASP A 45 4.53 -2.56 2.90
C ASP A 45 5.32 -3.52 2.01
N GLY A 46 5.54 -4.76 2.44
CA GLY A 46 6.23 -5.78 1.64
C GLY A 46 5.50 -6.10 0.33
N VAL A 47 4.18 -6.26 0.38
CA VAL A 47 3.35 -6.53 -0.81
C VAL A 47 3.35 -5.31 -1.74
N LEU A 48 3.15 -4.10 -1.21
CA LEU A 48 3.17 -2.86 -2.01
C LEU A 48 4.49 -2.67 -2.74
N ARG A 49 5.63 -2.89 -2.07
CA ARG A 49 6.95 -2.77 -2.70
C ARG A 49 7.14 -3.75 -3.86
N ARG A 50 6.64 -4.98 -3.70
CA ARG A 50 6.70 -5.98 -4.77
C ARG A 50 5.86 -5.55 -5.96
N LEU A 51 4.60 -5.17 -5.73
CA LEU A 51 3.69 -4.71 -6.78
C LEU A 51 4.19 -3.45 -7.48
N TRP A 52 4.79 -2.52 -6.72
CA TRP A 52 5.40 -1.30 -7.25
C TRP A 52 6.54 -1.60 -8.23
N ALA A 53 7.42 -2.53 -7.85
CA ALA A 53 8.51 -2.99 -8.72
C ALA A 53 7.99 -3.76 -9.95
N ASP A 54 7.01 -4.63 -9.77
CA ASP A 54 6.40 -5.42 -10.86
C ASP A 54 5.68 -4.53 -11.89
N ALA A 55 5.11 -3.40 -11.45
CA ALA A 55 4.55 -2.37 -12.32
C ALA A 55 5.62 -1.52 -13.04
N GLY A 56 6.90 -1.77 -12.79
CA GLY A 56 8.01 -1.07 -13.44
C GLY A 56 8.25 0.34 -12.89
N PHE A 57 7.81 0.62 -11.66
CA PHE A 57 8.16 1.87 -10.99
C PHE A 57 9.50 1.79 -10.28
N GLY A 58 10.22 2.90 -10.31
CA GLY A 58 11.49 3.13 -9.64
C GLY A 58 11.77 4.63 -9.59
N LYS A 59 13.00 5.03 -9.24
CA LYS A 59 13.38 6.44 -9.31
C LYS A 59 13.13 6.98 -10.72
N PRO A 60 12.56 8.19 -10.89
CA PRO A 60 12.32 9.21 -9.85
C PRO A 60 10.94 9.15 -9.15
N PHE A 61 10.09 8.18 -9.43
CA PHE A 61 8.78 8.02 -8.78
C PHE A 61 8.92 7.47 -7.36
N ALA A 62 8.00 7.85 -6.47
CA ALA A 62 7.96 7.33 -5.10
C ALA A 62 6.55 6.91 -4.69
N LEU A 63 6.49 5.85 -3.87
CA LEU A 63 5.28 5.43 -3.19
C LEU A 63 5.44 5.74 -1.70
N VAL A 64 4.53 6.53 -1.15
CA VAL A 64 4.59 7.01 0.23
C VAL A 64 3.40 6.46 1.00
N ALA A 65 3.67 5.76 2.10
CA ALA A 65 2.63 5.37 3.05
C ALA A 65 2.17 6.60 3.84
N VAL A 66 0.85 6.84 3.92
CA VAL A 66 0.28 7.99 4.64
C VAL A 66 -0.71 7.52 5.71
N GLY A 67 -1.26 8.44 6.49
CA GLY A 67 -2.25 8.12 7.52
C GLY A 67 -1.74 7.16 8.61
N GLY A 68 -2.62 6.27 9.08
CA GLY A 68 -2.27 5.25 10.08
C GLY A 68 -1.25 4.23 9.56
N PHE A 69 -1.32 3.90 8.26
CA PHE A 69 -0.35 3.02 7.62
C PHE A 69 1.07 3.62 7.66
N GLY A 70 1.21 4.90 7.31
CA GLY A 70 2.49 5.62 7.38
C GLY A 70 3.10 5.70 8.79
N ARG A 71 2.27 5.67 9.84
CA ARG A 71 2.74 5.59 11.24
C ARG A 71 3.07 4.18 11.72
N GLY A 72 2.84 3.16 10.89
CA GLY A 72 2.98 1.75 11.30
C GLY A 72 1.86 1.29 12.23
N GLU A 73 0.71 1.97 12.23
CA GLU A 73 -0.45 1.72 13.08
C GLU A 73 -1.64 1.27 12.23
N LEU A 74 -1.45 0.24 11.41
CA LEU A 74 -2.52 -0.28 10.55
C LEU A 74 -3.50 -1.11 11.37
N PHE A 75 -4.74 -0.62 11.54
CA PHE A 75 -5.79 -1.31 12.29
C PHE A 75 -6.53 -2.35 11.44
N PRO A 76 -7.15 -3.37 12.07
CA PRO A 76 -8.01 -4.30 11.36
C PRO A 76 -9.09 -3.57 10.58
N HIS A 77 -9.27 -3.96 9.32
CA HIS A 77 -10.25 -3.37 8.39
C HIS A 77 -10.02 -1.90 8.03
N SER A 78 -8.88 -1.30 8.42
CA SER A 78 -8.49 0.00 7.88
C SER A 78 -7.98 -0.13 6.45
N ASP A 79 -8.30 0.90 5.65
CA ASP A 79 -7.70 1.08 4.34
C ASP A 79 -6.18 1.29 4.44
N ILE A 80 -5.49 0.93 3.37
CA ILE A 80 -4.06 1.14 3.20
C ILE A 80 -3.88 2.39 2.35
N ASP A 81 -3.68 3.53 3.01
CA ASP A 81 -3.56 4.81 2.33
C ASP A 81 -2.12 5.04 1.81
N VAL A 82 -2.01 5.34 0.52
CA VAL A 82 -0.75 5.66 -0.16
C VAL A 82 -0.84 6.92 -1.02
N LEU A 83 0.30 7.56 -1.18
CA LEU A 83 0.53 8.63 -2.15
C LEU A 83 1.52 8.14 -3.19
N VAL A 84 1.10 8.15 -4.47
CA VAL A 84 1.97 8.03 -5.63
C VAL A 84 2.53 9.43 -5.91
N LEU A 85 3.77 9.66 -5.53
CA LEU A 85 4.46 10.94 -5.72
C LEU A 85 5.20 10.93 -7.06
N LEU A 86 4.79 11.86 -7.92
CA LEU A 86 5.34 12.09 -9.24
C LEU A 86 6.41 13.19 -9.18
N PRO A 87 7.45 13.12 -10.04
CA PRO A 87 8.37 14.24 -10.20
C PRO A 87 7.68 15.43 -10.84
N SER A 88 8.21 16.64 -10.60
CA SER A 88 7.73 17.88 -11.20
C SER A 88 7.64 17.78 -12.73
N GLY A 89 6.54 18.28 -13.29
CA GLY A 89 6.30 18.27 -14.73
C GLY A 89 5.68 16.98 -15.28
N HIS A 90 5.52 15.94 -14.46
CA HIS A 90 4.73 14.77 -14.83
C HIS A 90 3.25 14.95 -14.51
N SER A 91 2.38 14.49 -15.41
CA SER A 91 0.93 14.49 -15.19
C SER A 91 0.29 13.28 -15.85
N PRO A 92 -0.47 12.43 -15.11
CA PRO A 92 -1.19 11.31 -15.69
C PRO A 92 -2.21 11.74 -16.76
N ASP A 93 -2.75 12.96 -16.67
CA ASP A 93 -3.70 13.48 -17.66
C ASP A 93 -3.01 13.86 -18.99
N ALA A 94 -1.72 14.17 -18.94
CA ALA A 94 -0.91 14.48 -20.12
C ALA A 94 -0.11 13.27 -20.65
N GLU A 95 0.08 12.23 -19.84
CA GLU A 95 0.93 11.07 -20.13
C GLU A 95 0.14 9.75 -20.02
N PRO A 96 -0.50 9.28 -21.11
CA PRO A 96 -1.34 8.08 -21.09
C PRO A 96 -0.63 6.81 -20.60
N GLU A 97 0.66 6.66 -20.92
CA GLU A 97 1.45 5.51 -20.48
C GLU A 97 1.70 5.51 -18.96
N LEU A 98 1.96 6.70 -18.39
CA LEU A 98 2.11 6.86 -16.94
C LEU A 98 0.78 6.55 -16.24
N LYS A 99 -0.32 7.10 -16.75
CA LYS A 99 -1.67 6.82 -16.23
C LYS A 99 -2.00 5.33 -16.24
N ALA A 100 -1.81 4.66 -17.38
CA ALA A 100 -2.05 3.22 -17.50
C ALA A 100 -1.19 2.41 -16.53
N ARG A 101 0.07 2.82 -16.30
CA ARG A 101 0.96 2.16 -15.34
C ARG A 101 0.47 2.33 -13.90
N ILE A 102 0.04 3.54 -13.52
CA ILE A 102 -0.51 3.82 -12.18
C ILE A 102 -1.80 3.02 -11.97
N GLU A 103 -2.71 3.02 -12.94
CA GLU A 103 -3.96 2.26 -12.89
C GLU A 103 -3.69 0.75 -12.79
N SER A 104 -2.70 0.23 -13.53
CA SER A 104 -2.30 -1.17 -13.46
C SER A 104 -1.73 -1.53 -12.08
N PHE A 105 -0.92 -0.66 -11.47
CA PHE A 105 -0.42 -0.86 -10.11
C PHE A 105 -1.55 -0.87 -9.07
N ILE A 106 -2.46 0.10 -9.14
CA ILE A 106 -3.60 0.19 -8.21
C ILE A 106 -4.50 -1.04 -8.38
N GLY A 107 -4.81 -1.43 -9.62
CA GLY A 107 -5.56 -2.65 -9.92
C GLY A 107 -4.89 -3.90 -9.35
N ALA A 108 -3.57 -4.03 -9.50
CA ALA A 108 -2.82 -5.15 -8.92
C ALA A 108 -2.87 -5.18 -7.38
N CYS A 109 -2.95 -4.04 -6.70
CA CYS A 109 -3.11 -3.98 -5.25
C CYS A 109 -4.48 -4.53 -4.81
N TRP A 110 -5.55 -4.11 -5.48
CA TRP A 110 -6.90 -4.67 -5.26
C TRP A 110 -6.94 -6.16 -5.56
N ASP A 111 -6.32 -6.56 -6.66
CA ASP A 111 -6.18 -7.98 -7.01
C ASP A 111 -5.30 -8.74 -6.03
N ALA A 112 -4.37 -8.13 -5.30
CA ALA A 112 -3.66 -8.79 -4.19
C ALA A 112 -4.53 -8.94 -2.94
N GLY A 113 -5.77 -8.43 -2.95
CA GLY A 113 -6.69 -8.45 -1.81
C GLY A 113 -6.44 -7.32 -0.81
N MET A 114 -5.78 -6.24 -1.24
CA MET A 114 -5.56 -5.04 -0.44
C MET A 114 -6.69 -4.05 -0.67
N GLU A 115 -7.22 -3.46 0.40
CA GLU A 115 -8.12 -2.31 0.33
C GLU A 115 -7.24 -1.06 0.33
N ILE A 116 -6.96 -0.52 -0.87
CA ILE A 116 -5.99 0.58 -1.04
C ILE A 116 -6.72 1.90 -1.28
N GLY A 117 -6.40 2.89 -0.44
CA GLY A 117 -6.71 4.30 -0.70
C GLY A 117 -5.50 4.93 -1.40
N SER A 118 -5.67 5.53 -2.56
CA SER A 118 -4.55 6.10 -3.31
C SER A 118 -4.81 7.54 -3.75
N SER A 119 -3.80 8.39 -3.61
CA SER A 119 -3.72 9.70 -4.26
C SER A 119 -2.51 9.75 -5.18
N VAL A 120 -2.57 10.56 -6.23
CA VAL A 120 -1.48 10.78 -7.17
C VAL A 120 -1.20 12.28 -7.22
N ARG A 121 0.03 12.68 -6.89
CA ARG A 121 0.39 14.10 -6.78
C ARG A 121 1.83 14.34 -7.20
N THR A 122 2.12 15.55 -7.66
CA THR A 122 3.46 16.10 -7.72
C THR A 122 3.86 16.72 -6.36
N LEU A 123 5.13 17.12 -6.22
CA LEU A 123 5.56 17.85 -5.02
C LEU A 123 4.86 19.22 -4.93
N GLU A 124 4.63 19.86 -6.07
CA GLU A 124 3.93 21.14 -6.18
C GLU A 124 2.48 21.03 -5.69
N ASP A 125 1.76 19.97 -6.08
CA ASP A 125 0.40 19.72 -5.61
C ASP A 125 0.35 19.52 -4.09
N CYS A 126 1.33 18.79 -3.54
CA CYS A 126 1.45 18.60 -2.08
C CYS A 126 1.69 19.91 -1.32
N LEU A 127 2.42 20.86 -1.91
CA LEU A 127 2.68 22.16 -1.29
C LEU A 127 1.51 23.13 -1.44
N ALA A 128 0.74 23.04 -2.52
CA ALA A 128 -0.40 23.91 -2.77
C ALA A 128 -1.63 23.56 -1.91
N GLU A 129 -1.78 22.29 -1.52
CA GLU A 129 -2.91 21.80 -0.72
C GLU A 129 -2.65 21.70 0.79
N ALA A 130 -1.48 22.15 1.27
CA ALA A 130 -1.11 22.18 2.69
C ALA A 130 -1.59 23.46 3.38
#